data_AF-A0A9D6FYU2-F1
#
_entry.id   AF-A0A9D6FYU2-F1
#
_cell.length_a   1.000
_cell.length_b   1.000
_cell.length_c   1.000
_cell.angle_alpha   90.00
_cell.angle_beta   90.00
_cell.angle_gamma   90.00
#
_symmetry.space_group_name_H-M   'P 1'
#
loop_
_entity.id
_entity.type
_entity.pdbx_description
1 polymer ?
#
loop_
_entity_poly.entity_id
_entity_poly.type
_entity_poly.pdbx_seq_one_letter_code
_entity_poly.pdbx_strand_id
1 'polypeptide(L)'
;MNVGIQIMEAVLEALAKARPERAVAAWGKHRGDYVFGVDPRTNERYVRTSFDYDGSSGAVAGFDGYQGVSTLTALGAVSRGDVEEMEIRLPWRLLKYEMVPDFTGAGRWRGGPGIYWAARNEGSDSGIATGSSDGDEVQGFGALGGEPSPKCRTYLVRGEEKIRLKPHRLDTVKTGDIVEKFSSGGGGVGKPAERDPQMVREDVENGLVSLSAAKGTYKVVIDPLTLRLDIDATNALRARS
;
A
#
# COMPACT_ATOMS: atom_id res chain seq x y z
N MET A 1 -12.91 -3.60 12.71
CA MET A 1 -12.30 -4.77 12.07
C MET A 1 -13.15 -5.14 10.87
N ASN A 2 -12.58 -5.37 9.69
CA ASN A 2 -13.34 -5.83 8.53
C ASN A 2 -13.32 -7.36 8.48
N VAL A 3 -14.28 -7.99 9.17
CA VAL A 3 -14.34 -9.45 9.34
C VAL A 3 -14.46 -10.18 7.99
N GLY A 4 -15.14 -9.58 7.01
CA GLY A 4 -15.30 -10.17 5.68
C GLY A 4 -13.98 -10.37 4.95
N ILE A 5 -13.10 -9.36 4.98
CA ILE A 5 -11.74 -9.45 4.40
C ILE A 5 -10.96 -10.59 5.06
N GLN A 6 -10.96 -10.67 6.39
CA GLN A 6 -10.20 -11.68 7.12
C GLN A 6 -10.63 -13.11 6.79
N ILE A 7 -11.94 -13.35 6.62
CA ILE A 7 -12.45 -14.66 6.21
C ILE A 7 -11.99 -15.00 4.79
N MET A 8 -12.10 -14.07 3.85
CA MET A 8 -11.67 -14.32 2.46
C MET A 8 -10.17 -14.59 2.37
N GLU A 9 -9.37 -13.82 3.10
CA GLU A 9 -7.92 -14.01 3.12
C GLU A 9 -7.52 -15.33 3.76
N ALA A 10 -8.19 -15.77 4.84
CA ALA A 10 -7.95 -17.09 5.43
C ALA A 10 -8.26 -18.23 4.44
N VAL A 11 -9.35 -18.10 3.66
CA VAL A 11 -9.69 -19.05 2.60
C VAL A 11 -8.62 -19.03 1.49
N LEU A 12 -8.19 -17.85 1.05
CA LEU A 12 -7.15 -17.73 0.02
C LEU A 12 -5.82 -18.30 0.49
N GLU A 13 -5.43 -18.07 1.73
CA GLU A 13 -4.20 -18.62 2.30
C GLU A 13 -4.26 -20.15 2.38
N ALA A 14 -5.42 -20.71 2.74
CA ALA A 14 -5.63 -22.15 2.73
C ALA A 14 -5.57 -22.73 1.31
N LEU A 15 -6.18 -22.07 0.33
CA LEU A 15 -6.10 -22.46 -1.08
C LEU A 15 -4.67 -22.35 -1.63
N ALA A 16 -3.91 -21.34 -1.21
CA ALA A 16 -2.50 -21.18 -1.58
C ALA A 16 -1.62 -22.33 -1.07
N LYS A 17 -1.99 -22.99 0.04
CA LYS A 17 -1.30 -24.20 0.51
C LYS A 17 -1.64 -25.44 -0.34
N ALA A 18 -2.86 -25.51 -0.86
CA ALA A 18 -3.34 -26.66 -1.63
C ALA A 18 -2.99 -26.61 -3.13
N ARG A 19 -3.10 -25.43 -3.76
CA ARG A 19 -2.87 -25.18 -5.19
C ARG A 19 -2.11 -23.85 -5.38
N PRO A 20 -0.86 -23.78 -4.90
CA PRO A 20 -0.11 -22.53 -4.84
C PRO A 20 0.08 -21.84 -6.20
N GLU A 21 0.15 -22.60 -7.28
CA GLU A 21 0.31 -22.09 -8.65
C GLU A 21 -0.95 -21.42 -9.22
N ARG A 22 -2.09 -21.54 -8.53
CA ARG A 22 -3.38 -20.92 -8.92
C ARG A 22 -3.93 -19.95 -7.88
N ALA A 23 -3.20 -19.72 -6.80
CA ALA A 23 -3.61 -18.83 -5.74
C ALA A 23 -3.06 -17.41 -5.93
N VAL A 24 -3.78 -16.44 -5.39
CA VAL A 24 -3.34 -15.04 -5.28
C VAL A 24 -2.81 -14.80 -3.87
N ALA A 25 -1.72 -14.06 -3.75
CA ALA A 25 -1.25 -13.56 -2.47
C ALA A 25 -2.23 -12.53 -1.89
N ALA A 26 -2.08 -12.17 -0.61
CA ALA A 26 -2.96 -11.17 -0.02
C ALA A 26 -2.90 -9.84 -0.77
N TRP A 27 -4.04 -9.16 -0.84
CA TRP A 27 -4.07 -7.78 -1.32
C TRP A 27 -3.66 -6.81 -0.20
N GLY A 28 -3.46 -5.54 -0.54
CA GLY A 28 -3.15 -4.50 0.43
C GLY A 28 -4.18 -4.45 1.55
N LYS A 29 -3.69 -4.37 2.80
CA LYS A 29 -4.60 -4.38 3.95
C LYS A 29 -5.32 -3.06 4.07
N HIS A 30 -6.64 -3.13 4.29
CA HIS A 30 -7.44 -1.93 4.41
C HIS A 30 -7.10 -1.16 5.70
N ARG A 31 -6.78 0.11 5.53
CA ARG A 31 -6.53 1.06 6.62
C ARG A 31 -7.50 2.23 6.48
N GLY A 32 -8.77 1.99 6.76
CA GLY A 32 -9.85 2.97 6.62
C GLY A 32 -9.88 4.06 7.68
N ASP A 33 -10.46 5.20 7.34
CA ASP A 33 -10.89 6.25 8.26
C ASP A 33 -12.20 6.90 7.78
N TYR A 34 -12.96 7.45 8.73
CA TYR A 34 -14.06 8.36 8.47
C TYR A 34 -13.71 9.71 9.09
N VAL A 35 -13.61 10.75 8.26
CA VAL A 35 -13.53 12.12 8.77
C VAL A 35 -14.91 12.73 8.73
N PHE A 36 -15.28 13.45 9.78
CA PHE A 36 -16.54 14.19 9.82
C PHE A 36 -16.34 15.57 10.44
N GLY A 37 -17.00 16.57 9.87
CA GLY A 37 -16.84 17.96 10.25
C GLY A 37 -17.90 18.84 9.62
N VAL A 38 -17.65 20.15 9.64
CA VAL A 38 -18.49 21.15 8.97
C VAL A 38 -17.67 21.79 7.86
N ASP A 39 -18.27 21.92 6.68
CA ASP A 39 -17.66 22.64 5.58
C ASP A 39 -17.86 24.15 5.80
N PRO A 40 -16.79 24.95 6.01
CA PRO A 40 -16.93 26.38 6.25
C PRO A 40 -17.47 27.16 5.05
N ARG A 41 -17.45 26.56 3.84
CA ARG A 41 -17.95 27.20 2.60
C ARG A 41 -19.48 27.19 2.53
N THR A 42 -20.11 26.16 3.08
CA THR A 42 -21.55 25.91 2.98
C THR A 42 -22.25 25.87 4.34
N ASN A 43 -21.49 25.76 5.44
CA ASN A 43 -21.95 25.53 6.80
C ASN A 43 -22.74 24.20 7.00
N GLU A 44 -22.58 23.26 6.07
CA GLU A 44 -23.20 21.94 6.12
C GLU A 44 -22.25 20.90 6.73
N ARG A 45 -22.83 19.86 7.34
CA ARG A 45 -22.06 18.72 7.84
C ARG A 45 -21.62 17.84 6.70
N TYR A 46 -20.41 17.29 6.78
CA TYR A 46 -19.92 16.30 5.84
C TYR A 46 -19.34 15.09 6.57
N VAL A 47 -19.34 13.96 5.86
CA VAL A 47 -18.54 12.78 6.19
C VAL A 47 -17.72 12.43 4.97
N ARG A 48 -16.40 12.44 5.11
CA ARG A 48 -15.48 11.87 4.12
C ARG A 48 -15.26 10.40 4.47
N THR A 49 -15.80 9.54 3.60
CA THR A 49 -15.41 8.13 3.47
C THR A 49 -14.75 7.96 2.11
N SER A 50 -13.60 7.31 2.05
CA SER A 50 -12.86 7.18 0.81
C SER A 50 -12.00 5.92 0.81
N PHE A 51 -11.81 5.36 -0.39
CA PHE A 51 -10.90 4.25 -0.68
C PHE A 51 -9.64 4.74 -1.42
N ASP A 52 -9.42 6.06 -1.51
CA ASP A 52 -8.38 6.64 -2.36
C ASP A 52 -6.98 6.22 -1.91
N TYR A 53 -6.82 5.99 -0.62
CA TYR A 53 -5.57 5.52 -0.03
C TYR A 53 -5.47 3.98 0.01
N ASP A 54 -6.41 3.20 -0.52
CA ASP A 54 -6.24 1.73 -0.55
C ASP A 54 -5.01 1.35 -1.38
N GLY A 55 -4.42 0.22 -1.02
CA GLY A 55 -3.21 -0.28 -1.66
C GLY A 55 -3.45 -0.91 -3.03
N SER A 56 -2.81 -2.06 -3.24
CA SER A 56 -2.75 -2.77 -4.52
C SER A 56 -3.02 -4.27 -4.36
N SER A 57 -3.10 -5.02 -5.45
CA SER A 57 -3.32 -6.47 -5.37
C SER A 57 -2.08 -7.25 -4.94
N GLY A 58 -2.31 -8.46 -4.44
CA GLY A 58 -1.28 -9.50 -4.36
C GLY A 58 -0.85 -9.99 -5.73
N ALA A 59 0.35 -10.56 -5.81
CA ALA A 59 0.83 -11.25 -7.00
C ALA A 59 0.17 -12.63 -7.17
N VAL A 60 0.30 -13.18 -8.37
CA VAL A 60 -0.02 -14.58 -8.69
C VAL A 60 1.19 -15.24 -9.32
N ALA A 61 1.21 -16.56 -9.38
CA ALA A 61 2.22 -17.24 -10.19
C ALA A 61 2.08 -16.82 -11.66
N GLY A 62 3.14 -16.20 -12.20
CA GLY A 62 3.21 -15.69 -13.57
C GLY A 62 3.10 -14.18 -13.70
N PHE A 63 2.51 -13.46 -12.74
CA PHE A 63 2.23 -12.02 -12.87
C PHE A 63 2.39 -11.26 -11.54
N ASP A 64 2.99 -10.07 -11.64
CA ASP A 64 3.04 -9.11 -10.54
C ASP A 64 1.63 -8.64 -10.16
N GLY A 65 1.48 -8.17 -8.92
CA GLY A 65 0.23 -7.60 -8.45
C GLY A 65 -0.08 -6.28 -9.17
N TYR A 66 -1.35 -6.11 -9.52
CA TYR A 66 -1.87 -4.93 -10.18
C TYR A 66 -1.88 -3.73 -9.23
N GLN A 67 -1.47 -2.59 -9.76
CA GLN A 67 -1.25 -1.37 -8.98
C GLN A 67 -2.57 -0.66 -8.70
N GLY A 68 -2.76 -0.18 -7.47
CA GLY A 68 -3.87 0.66 -7.10
C GLY A 68 -5.25 0.01 -7.19
N VAL A 69 -5.39 -1.30 -7.33
CA VAL A 69 -6.72 -1.91 -7.15
C VAL A 69 -7.05 -1.88 -5.65
N SER A 70 -8.24 -1.38 -5.32
CA SER A 70 -8.76 -1.23 -3.96
C SER A 70 -8.90 -2.61 -3.26
N THR A 71 -9.86 -2.79 -2.38
CA THR A 71 -10.03 -4.02 -1.60
C THR A 71 -10.43 -5.23 -2.44
N LEU A 72 -9.90 -6.40 -2.06
CA LEU A 72 -10.29 -7.70 -2.59
C LEU A 72 -11.79 -7.97 -2.45
N THR A 73 -12.45 -7.43 -1.41
CA THR A 73 -13.92 -7.59 -1.22
C THR A 73 -14.73 -7.11 -2.40
N ALA A 74 -14.22 -6.13 -3.14
CA ALA A 74 -14.87 -5.58 -4.32
C ALA A 74 -14.23 -6.09 -5.62
N LEU A 75 -13.30 -7.04 -5.55
CA LEU A 75 -12.55 -7.57 -6.70
C LEU A 75 -11.93 -6.46 -7.58
N GLY A 76 -11.50 -5.36 -6.96
CA GLY A 76 -10.95 -4.20 -7.68
C GLY A 76 -11.98 -3.37 -8.47
N ALA A 77 -13.29 -3.60 -8.30
CA ALA A 77 -14.33 -2.85 -9.01
C ALA A 77 -14.52 -1.42 -8.47
N VAL A 78 -14.02 -1.11 -7.27
CA VAL A 78 -14.06 0.25 -6.72
C VAL A 78 -13.01 1.09 -7.43
N SER A 79 -13.48 2.07 -8.19
CA SER A 79 -12.65 3.10 -8.80
C SER A 79 -12.44 4.24 -7.82
N ARG A 80 -11.27 4.86 -7.84
CA ARG A 80 -11.01 6.09 -7.10
C ARG A 80 -11.66 7.26 -7.83
N GLY A 81 -12.14 8.23 -7.06
CA GLY A 81 -12.68 9.47 -7.61
C GLY A 81 -11.56 10.37 -8.12
N ASP A 82 -11.92 11.32 -8.98
CA ASP A 82 -11.00 12.37 -9.39
C ASP A 82 -10.68 13.28 -8.21
N VAL A 83 -9.41 13.67 -8.09
CA VAL A 83 -8.98 14.57 -7.01
C VAL A 83 -9.75 15.89 -7.04
N GLU A 84 -9.97 16.45 -8.23
CA GLU A 84 -10.68 17.72 -8.41
C GLU A 84 -12.11 17.64 -7.90
N GLU A 85 -12.79 16.52 -8.16
CA GLU A 85 -14.13 16.29 -7.63
C GLU A 85 -14.13 16.18 -6.09
N MET A 86 -13.12 15.52 -5.52
CA MET A 86 -12.99 15.40 -4.06
C MET A 86 -12.79 16.78 -3.40
N GLU A 87 -11.91 17.63 -3.93
CA GLU A 87 -11.62 18.96 -3.36
C GLU A 87 -12.80 19.95 -3.52
N ILE A 88 -13.61 19.78 -4.56
CA ILE A 88 -14.87 20.54 -4.69
C ILE A 88 -15.85 20.11 -3.60
N ARG A 89 -16.06 18.80 -3.43
CA ARG A 89 -17.10 18.26 -2.52
C ARG A 89 -16.73 18.37 -1.04
N LEU A 90 -15.44 18.30 -0.71
CA LEU A 90 -14.95 18.22 0.66
C LEU A 90 -13.88 19.29 0.89
N PRO A 91 -13.85 19.94 2.07
CA PRO A 91 -12.87 20.99 2.37
C PRO A 91 -11.51 20.36 2.75
N TRP A 92 -10.95 19.57 1.84
CA TRP A 92 -9.69 18.85 2.00
C TRP A 92 -8.87 19.02 0.73
N ARG A 93 -7.58 19.32 0.89
CA ARG A 93 -6.66 19.47 -0.24
C ARG A 93 -5.69 18.30 -0.30
N LEU A 94 -5.62 17.61 -1.43
CA LEU A 94 -4.66 16.54 -1.65
C LEU A 94 -3.26 17.14 -1.83
N LEU A 95 -2.30 16.60 -1.11
CA LEU A 95 -0.90 17.03 -1.17
C LEU A 95 -0.02 15.96 -1.84
N LYS A 96 -0.30 14.70 -1.57
CA LYS A 96 0.46 13.56 -2.07
C LYS A 96 -0.46 12.42 -2.46
N TYR A 97 -0.15 11.81 -3.59
CA TYR A 97 -0.73 10.56 -4.03
C TYR A 97 0.27 9.84 -4.93
N GLU A 98 1.10 9.00 -4.33
CA GLU A 98 2.25 8.40 -4.99
C GLU A 98 2.45 6.94 -4.55
N MET A 99 3.07 6.14 -5.40
CA MET A 99 3.50 4.80 -5.05
C MET A 99 4.70 4.88 -4.09
N VAL A 100 4.77 3.95 -3.14
CA VAL A 100 5.86 3.91 -2.16
C VAL A 100 6.83 2.79 -2.52
N PRO A 101 8.11 3.11 -2.79
CA PRO A 101 9.13 2.10 -3.04
C PRO A 101 9.19 1.09 -1.89
N ASP A 102 9.38 -0.18 -2.23
CA ASP A 102 9.55 -1.29 -1.27
C ASP A 102 8.38 -1.51 -0.30
N PHE A 103 7.25 -0.82 -0.46
CA PHE A 103 6.11 -0.94 0.46
C PHE A 103 5.11 -2.02 0.02
N THR A 104 5.64 -3.17 -0.37
CA THR A 104 4.90 -4.31 -0.90
C THR A 104 5.64 -5.62 -0.59
N GLY A 105 4.96 -6.75 -0.72
CA GLY A 105 5.58 -8.06 -0.59
C GLY A 105 6.48 -8.38 -1.79
N ALA A 106 7.76 -8.63 -1.51
CA ALA A 106 8.72 -9.04 -2.53
C ALA A 106 8.47 -10.49 -2.96
N GLY A 107 8.76 -10.80 -4.22
CA GLY A 107 8.70 -12.16 -4.72
C GLY A 107 9.31 -12.29 -6.11
N ARG A 108 9.36 -13.51 -6.65
CA ARG A 108 9.62 -13.70 -8.09
C ARG A 108 8.65 -12.84 -8.90
N TRP A 109 7.39 -12.87 -8.48
CA TRP A 109 6.36 -11.90 -8.83
C TRP A 109 6.07 -11.02 -7.62
N ARG A 110 6.24 -9.71 -7.80
CA ARG A 110 6.12 -8.68 -6.75
C ARG A 110 4.65 -8.35 -6.53
N GLY A 111 4.21 -8.19 -5.29
CA GLY A 111 2.89 -7.62 -5.02
C GLY A 111 2.76 -6.21 -5.61
N GLY A 112 1.56 -5.74 -5.92
CA GLY A 112 1.39 -4.36 -6.39
C GLY A 112 1.89 -3.36 -5.34
N PRO A 113 2.36 -2.17 -5.71
CA PRO A 113 3.05 -1.24 -4.81
C PRO A 113 2.12 -0.68 -3.72
N GLY A 114 2.71 -0.23 -2.62
CA GLY A 114 1.97 0.55 -1.61
C GLY A 114 1.69 1.97 -2.08
N ILE A 115 0.79 2.67 -1.38
CA ILE A 115 0.34 4.02 -1.70
C ILE A 115 0.63 4.95 -0.51
N TYR A 116 1.23 6.10 -0.79
CA TYR A 116 1.33 7.23 0.12
C TYR A 116 0.33 8.31 -0.32
N TRP A 117 -0.65 8.51 0.54
CA TRP A 117 -1.68 9.51 0.37
C TRP A 117 -1.56 10.53 1.51
N ALA A 118 -1.58 11.81 1.20
CA ALA A 118 -1.61 12.87 2.20
C ALA A 118 -2.57 13.98 1.79
N ALA A 119 -3.42 14.40 2.72
CA ALA A 119 -4.31 15.54 2.49
C ALA A 119 -4.37 16.46 3.72
N ARG A 120 -4.50 17.75 3.45
CA ARG A 120 -4.66 18.80 4.45
C ARG A 120 -6.15 19.04 4.70
N ASN A 121 -6.53 19.16 5.96
CA ASN A 121 -7.85 19.65 6.33
C ASN A 121 -7.91 21.17 6.11
N GLU A 122 -8.73 21.63 5.16
CA GLU A 122 -9.03 23.05 4.94
C GLU A 122 -10.41 23.44 5.50
N GLY A 123 -11.13 22.46 6.06
CA GLY A 123 -12.40 22.66 6.73
C GLY A 123 -12.25 23.06 8.19
N SER A 124 -13.36 23.03 8.93
CA SER A 124 -13.34 23.26 10.37
C SER A 124 -12.56 22.16 11.11
N ASP A 125 -12.31 22.39 12.39
CA ASP A 125 -11.94 21.32 13.31
C ASP A 125 -12.96 20.16 13.19
N SER A 126 -12.44 18.95 13.06
CA SER A 126 -13.13 17.75 12.61
C SER A 126 -12.75 16.54 13.46
N GLY A 127 -13.60 15.52 13.46
CA GLY A 127 -13.31 14.21 14.04
C GLY A 127 -12.79 13.24 12.99
N ILE A 128 -11.87 12.35 13.37
CA ILE A 128 -11.43 11.21 12.56
C ILE A 128 -11.63 9.89 13.32
N ALA A 129 -12.47 9.01 12.78
CA ALA A 129 -12.71 7.68 13.31
C ALA A 129 -11.92 6.63 12.52
N THR A 130 -11.03 5.90 13.18
CA THR A 130 -10.11 4.91 12.56
C THR A 130 -10.58 3.46 12.76
N GLY A 131 -11.88 3.25 12.94
CA GLY A 131 -12.47 1.95 13.30
C GLY A 131 -12.47 0.90 12.18
N SER A 132 -12.48 1.33 10.91
CA SER A 132 -12.50 0.46 9.73
C SER A 132 -11.08 0.04 9.32
N SER A 133 -10.34 -0.60 10.21
CA SER A 133 -8.95 -0.95 9.94
C SER A 133 -8.49 -2.17 10.73
N ASP A 134 -7.59 -2.93 10.11
CA ASP A 134 -6.74 -3.98 10.71
C ASP A 134 -5.34 -4.02 10.08
N GLY A 135 -5.12 -3.31 8.96
CA GLY A 135 -3.81 -3.24 8.30
C GLY A 135 -2.67 -2.63 9.12
N ASP A 136 -2.96 -1.98 10.25
CA ASP A 136 -1.92 -1.56 11.20
C ASP A 136 -1.28 -2.73 11.95
N GLU A 137 -2.07 -3.77 12.17
CA GLU A 137 -1.78 -4.88 13.07
C GLU A 137 -1.43 -6.15 12.30
N VAL A 138 -2.03 -6.34 11.13
CA VAL A 138 -1.91 -7.55 10.31
C VAL A 138 -1.19 -7.26 9.00
N GLN A 139 -0.32 -8.18 8.56
CA GLN A 139 0.34 -8.12 7.25
C GLN A 139 -0.44 -8.94 6.22
N GLY A 140 -0.34 -8.57 4.94
CA GLY A 140 -0.80 -9.43 3.86
C GLY A 140 0.15 -10.62 3.70
N PHE A 141 -0.36 -11.84 3.60
CA PHE A 141 0.48 -13.02 3.39
C PHE A 141 1.08 -13.04 1.97
N GLY A 142 2.32 -13.54 1.85
CA GLY A 142 2.91 -13.95 0.57
C GLY A 142 2.67 -15.45 0.31
N ALA A 143 3.11 -15.94 -0.85
CA ALA A 143 3.02 -17.36 -1.19
C ALA A 143 4.28 -17.88 -1.90
N LEU A 144 4.51 -19.19 -1.88
CA LEU A 144 5.64 -19.85 -2.56
C LEU A 144 7.03 -19.26 -2.22
N GLY A 145 7.22 -18.78 -1.00
CA GLY A 145 8.47 -18.13 -0.57
C GLY A 145 8.55 -16.64 -0.90
N GLY A 146 7.46 -16.04 -1.40
CA GLY A 146 7.29 -14.59 -1.45
C GLY A 146 7.02 -14.01 -0.07
N GLU A 147 7.42 -12.76 0.11
CA GLU A 147 7.35 -12.03 1.37
C GLU A 147 5.96 -11.44 1.62
N PRO A 148 5.56 -11.31 2.90
CA PRO A 148 4.33 -10.62 3.26
C PRO A 148 4.43 -9.11 2.98
N SER A 149 3.28 -8.45 2.81
CA SER A 149 3.26 -7.00 2.67
C SER A 149 3.56 -6.29 4.00
N PRO A 150 4.14 -5.08 3.99
CA PRO A 150 4.30 -4.28 5.21
C PRO A 150 2.96 -3.93 5.87
N LYS A 151 3.00 -3.51 7.14
CA LYS A 151 1.80 -3.02 7.83
C LYS A 151 1.52 -1.57 7.46
N CYS A 152 0.25 -1.24 7.25
CA CYS A 152 -0.21 0.11 6.92
C CYS A 152 0.00 1.09 8.09
N ARG A 153 0.22 2.36 7.76
CA ARG A 153 0.49 3.41 8.73
C ARG A 153 -0.30 4.69 8.45
N THR A 154 -0.99 5.22 9.47
CA THR A 154 -1.59 6.56 9.43
C THR A 154 -0.96 7.51 10.45
N TYR A 155 -0.68 8.74 10.04
CA TYR A 155 -0.18 9.81 10.90
C TYR A 155 -1.01 11.07 10.73
N LEU A 156 -1.06 11.86 11.79
CA LEU A 156 -1.55 13.24 11.78
C LEU A 156 -0.35 14.15 11.97
N VAL A 157 -0.11 15.06 11.02
CA VAL A 157 0.96 16.05 11.10
C VAL A 157 0.33 17.39 11.51
N ARG A 158 0.75 17.91 12.66
CA ARG A 158 0.30 19.17 13.25
C ARG A 158 1.50 20.07 13.49
N GLY A 159 1.72 21.03 12.59
CA GLY A 159 2.96 21.81 12.59
C GLY A 159 4.17 20.89 12.42
N GLU A 160 5.07 20.90 13.40
CA GLU A 160 6.26 20.03 13.43
C GLU A 160 5.99 18.65 14.08
N GLU A 161 4.84 18.46 14.71
CA GLU A 161 4.51 17.22 15.40
C GLU A 161 3.94 16.18 14.43
N LYS A 162 4.47 14.94 14.47
CA LYS A 162 3.94 13.79 13.71
C LYS A 162 3.35 12.75 14.66
N ILE A 163 2.04 12.75 14.76
CA ILE A 163 1.27 11.94 15.71
C ILE A 163 0.84 10.64 15.04
N ARG A 164 1.10 9.51 15.71
CA ARG A 164 0.64 8.19 15.25
C ARG A 164 -0.84 7.99 15.56
N LEU A 165 -1.68 7.85 14.52
CA LEU A 165 -3.08 7.45 14.71
C LEU A 165 -3.17 5.93 14.82
N LYS A 166 -3.75 5.41 15.90
CA LYS A 166 -3.98 3.97 16.12
C LYS A 166 -5.33 3.54 15.53
N PRO A 167 -5.52 2.25 15.17
CA PRO A 167 -6.82 1.76 14.73
C PRO A 167 -7.83 1.77 15.89
N HIS A 168 -9.12 1.81 15.56
CA HIS A 168 -10.22 1.79 16.52
C HIS A 168 -10.17 2.92 17.55
N ARG A 169 -9.84 4.13 17.09
CA ARG A 169 -9.84 5.36 17.89
C ARG A 169 -10.70 6.42 17.23
N LEU A 170 -11.09 7.40 18.05
CA LEU A 170 -11.64 8.67 17.61
C LEU A 170 -10.64 9.73 18.03
N ASP A 171 -10.11 10.45 17.05
CA ASP A 171 -9.13 11.52 17.26
C ASP A 171 -9.67 12.83 16.67
N THR A 172 -9.03 13.95 17.02
CA THR A 172 -9.37 15.28 16.51
C THR A 172 -8.37 15.73 15.47
N VAL A 173 -8.89 16.13 14.30
CA VAL A 173 -8.14 16.77 13.21
C VAL A 173 -8.48 18.25 13.23
N LYS A 174 -7.49 19.10 13.45
CA LYS A 174 -7.68 20.55 13.43
C LYS A 174 -7.61 21.08 12.01
N THR A 175 -8.12 22.29 11.82
CA THR A 175 -7.90 23.07 10.60
C THR A 175 -6.40 23.17 10.32
N GLY A 176 -5.98 22.85 9.10
CA GLY A 176 -4.59 22.89 8.66
C GLY A 176 -3.75 21.64 8.96
N ASP A 177 -4.23 20.72 9.79
CA ASP A 177 -3.54 19.43 10.01
C ASP A 177 -3.48 18.63 8.70
N ILE A 178 -2.43 17.82 8.54
CA ILE A 178 -2.27 16.90 7.40
C ILE A 178 -2.46 15.46 7.88
N VAL A 179 -3.35 14.72 7.24
CA VAL A 179 -3.47 13.27 7.45
C VAL A 179 -2.62 12.57 6.40
N GLU A 180 -1.64 11.81 6.86
CA GLU A 180 -0.78 10.96 6.03
C GLU A 180 -1.15 9.49 6.17
N LYS A 181 -1.22 8.78 5.06
CA LYS A 181 -1.52 7.36 4.98
C LYS A 181 -0.54 6.64 4.08
N PHE A 182 0.09 5.62 4.65
CA PHE A 182 0.88 4.63 3.96
C PHE A 182 0.10 3.32 3.98
N SER A 183 -0.52 2.98 2.86
CA SER A 183 -1.23 1.71 2.70
C SER A 183 -0.34 0.74 1.96
N SER A 184 -0.26 -0.48 2.49
CA SER A 184 0.64 -1.47 1.91
C SER A 184 0.13 -1.99 0.59
N GLY A 185 1.07 -2.40 -0.24
CA GLY A 185 0.82 -3.21 -1.41
C GLY A 185 0.35 -4.62 -1.07
N GLY A 186 0.23 -5.46 -2.09
CA GLY A 186 -0.07 -6.88 -1.89
C GLY A 186 1.14 -7.72 -1.50
N GLY A 187 0.91 -8.99 -1.17
CA GLY A 187 1.97 -9.97 -0.93
C GLY A 187 2.65 -10.41 -2.22
N GLY A 188 3.91 -10.86 -2.10
CA GLY A 188 4.68 -11.41 -3.21
C GLY A 188 4.44 -12.92 -3.39
N VAL A 189 4.77 -13.43 -4.58
CA VAL A 189 4.72 -14.86 -4.92
C VAL A 189 6.07 -15.32 -5.47
N GLY A 190 6.55 -16.46 -4.96
CA GLY A 190 7.86 -17.02 -5.35
C GLY A 190 9.02 -16.32 -4.65
N LYS A 191 10.20 -16.95 -4.60
CA LYS A 191 11.36 -16.35 -3.93
C LYS A 191 11.83 -15.08 -4.64
N PRO A 192 12.10 -13.96 -3.93
CA PRO A 192 12.58 -12.73 -4.55
C PRO A 192 13.86 -12.90 -5.38
N ALA A 193 14.78 -13.76 -4.93
CA ALA A 193 16.03 -14.06 -5.66
C ALA A 193 15.81 -14.79 -7.00
N GLU A 194 14.61 -15.30 -7.28
CA GLU A 194 14.25 -15.93 -8.56
C GLU A 194 13.63 -14.93 -9.56
N ARG A 195 13.37 -13.68 -9.16
CA ARG A 195 12.88 -12.64 -10.07
C ARG A 195 13.90 -12.38 -11.19
N ASP A 196 13.41 -12.11 -12.38
CA ASP A 196 14.27 -11.70 -13.50
C ASP A 196 15.04 -10.41 -13.13
N PRO A 197 16.38 -10.39 -13.19
CA PRO A 197 17.17 -9.19 -12.93
C PRO A 197 16.74 -7.97 -13.78
N GLN A 198 16.31 -8.20 -15.02
CA GLN A 198 15.82 -7.14 -15.89
C GLN A 198 14.53 -6.52 -15.36
N MET A 199 13.60 -7.32 -14.87
CA MET A 199 12.39 -6.81 -14.23
C MET A 199 12.70 -6.04 -12.94
N VAL A 200 13.72 -6.45 -12.17
CA VAL A 200 14.17 -5.69 -10.98
C VAL A 200 14.76 -4.34 -11.38
N ARG A 201 15.55 -4.28 -12.46
CA ARG A 201 16.07 -3.02 -13.02
C ARG A 201 14.94 -2.08 -13.40
N GLU A 202 13.92 -2.59 -14.08
CA GLU A 202 12.72 -1.84 -14.47
C GLU A 202 11.92 -1.38 -13.25
N ASP A 203 11.77 -2.22 -12.22
CA ASP A 203 11.14 -1.80 -10.96
C ASP A 203 11.92 -0.66 -10.28
N VAL A 204 13.26 -0.67 -10.34
CA VAL A 204 14.11 0.41 -9.81
C VAL A 204 13.97 1.69 -10.64
N GLU A 205 14.00 1.56 -11.96
CA GLU A 205 13.80 2.67 -12.90
C GLU A 205 12.44 3.35 -12.69
N ASN A 206 11.40 2.57 -12.38
CA ASN A 206 10.06 3.07 -12.09
C ASN A 206 9.83 3.47 -10.62
N GLY A 207 10.86 3.38 -9.76
CA GLY A 207 10.75 3.74 -8.33
C GLY A 207 9.87 2.82 -7.50
N LEU A 208 9.58 1.59 -7.96
CA LEU A 208 8.81 0.59 -7.22
C LEU A 208 9.69 -0.19 -6.24
N VAL A 209 10.97 -0.35 -6.59
CA VAL A 209 11.99 -1.02 -5.78
C VAL A 209 13.17 -0.07 -5.60
N SER A 210 13.73 0.04 -4.39
CA SER A 210 14.96 0.82 -4.19
C SER A 210 16.20 0.05 -4.64
N LEU A 211 17.28 0.75 -4.95
CA LEU A 211 18.61 0.12 -5.18
C LEU A 211 19.05 -0.75 -3.99
N SER A 212 18.72 -0.33 -2.76
CA SER A 212 18.97 -1.14 -1.57
C SER A 212 18.20 -2.46 -1.56
N ALA A 213 16.92 -2.45 -1.91
CA ALA A 213 16.09 -3.65 -1.97
C ALA A 213 16.45 -4.53 -3.18
N ALA A 214 16.83 -3.95 -4.31
CA ALA A 214 17.34 -4.69 -5.46
C ALA A 214 18.51 -5.59 -5.04
N LYS A 215 19.50 -5.04 -4.33
CA LYS A 215 20.65 -5.79 -3.84
C LYS A 215 20.33 -6.68 -2.64
N GLY A 216 19.61 -6.15 -1.65
CA GLY A 216 19.36 -6.81 -0.37
C GLY A 216 18.34 -7.95 -0.46
N THR A 217 17.24 -7.72 -1.18
CA THR A 217 16.09 -8.62 -1.26
C THR A 217 16.13 -9.46 -2.53
N TYR A 218 16.22 -8.82 -3.70
CA TYR A 218 16.19 -9.52 -5.00
C TYR A 218 17.55 -10.10 -5.44
N LYS A 219 18.61 -9.76 -4.71
CA LYS A 219 20.01 -10.17 -4.99
C LYS A 219 20.47 -9.74 -6.38
N VAL A 220 20.06 -8.55 -6.83
CA VAL A 220 20.40 -7.95 -8.12
C VAL A 220 21.26 -6.71 -7.89
N VAL A 221 22.37 -6.62 -8.61
CA VAL A 221 23.31 -5.50 -8.54
C VAL A 221 23.06 -4.57 -9.72
N ILE A 222 22.75 -3.32 -9.42
CA ILE A 222 22.47 -2.26 -10.41
C ILE A 222 23.38 -1.09 -10.09
N ASP A 223 24.02 -0.55 -11.12
CA ASP A 223 24.83 0.67 -11.00
C ASP A 223 23.92 1.88 -10.70
N PRO A 224 24.17 2.63 -9.62
CA PRO A 224 23.27 3.69 -9.16
C PRO A 224 23.23 4.92 -10.08
N LEU A 225 24.24 5.11 -10.94
CA LEU A 225 24.35 6.29 -11.81
C LEU A 225 23.76 6.03 -13.20
N THR A 226 23.96 4.82 -13.71
CA THR A 226 23.60 4.42 -15.07
C THR A 226 22.36 3.53 -15.13
N LEU A 227 21.92 3.01 -13.98
CA LEU A 227 20.85 2.01 -13.85
C LEU A 227 21.10 0.74 -14.69
N ARG A 228 22.36 0.45 -15.01
CA ARG A 228 22.75 -0.76 -15.74
C ARG A 228 22.90 -1.94 -14.78
N LEU A 229 22.48 -3.11 -15.26
CA LEU A 229 22.65 -4.37 -14.53
C LEU A 229 24.10 -4.83 -14.56
N ASP A 230 24.62 -5.21 -13.40
CA ASP A 230 25.84 -5.99 -13.28
C ASP A 230 25.47 -7.47 -13.16
N ILE A 231 25.50 -8.15 -14.31
CA ILE A 231 25.09 -9.56 -14.41
C ILE A 231 26.04 -10.48 -13.64
N ASP A 232 27.35 -10.22 -13.69
CA ASP A 232 28.35 -11.05 -13.02
C ASP A 232 28.24 -10.92 -11.50
N ALA A 233 28.11 -9.69 -10.98
CA ALA A 233 27.91 -9.46 -9.56
C ALA A 233 26.54 -10.00 -9.08
N THR A 234 25.50 -9.90 -9.90
CA THR A 234 24.17 -10.49 -9.61
C THR A 234 24.26 -12.01 -9.49
N ASN A 235 24.90 -12.69 -10.44
CA ASN A 235 25.09 -14.14 -10.41
C ASN A 235 25.92 -14.58 -9.19
N ALA A 236 27.02 -13.86 -8.90
CA ALA A 236 27.85 -14.14 -7.74
C ALA A 236 27.09 -13.94 -6.42
N LEU A 237 26.21 -12.93 -6.34
CA LEU A 237 25.40 -12.66 -5.15
C LEU A 237 24.33 -13.73 -4.93
N ARG A 238 23.64 -14.16 -6.00
CA ARG A 238 22.64 -15.23 -5.96
C ARG A 238 23.24 -16.60 -5.62
N ALA A 239 24.44 -16.91 -6.09
CA ALA A 239 25.13 -18.17 -5.78
C ALA A 239 25.52 -18.32 -4.30
N ARG A 240 25.56 -17.22 -3.53
CA ARG A 240 25.89 -17.20 -2.10
C ARG A 240 24.66 -17.19 -1.18
N SER A 241 23.46 -17.19 -1.76
CA SER A 241 22.18 -16.97 -1.05
C SER A 241 21.39 -18.26 -0.84
#